data_AF-A0A1V5WHB6-F1
#
_entry.id   AF-A0A1V5WHB6-F1
#
_cell.length_a   1.000
_cell.length_b   1.000
_cell.length_c   1.000
_cell.angle_alpha   90.00
_cell.angle_beta   90.00
_cell.angle_gamma   90.00
#
_symmetry.space_group_name_H-M   'P 1'
#
loop_
_entity.id
_entity.type
_entity.pdbx_description
1 polymer ?
#
loop_
_entity_poly.entity_id
_entity_poly.type
_entity_poly.pdbx_seq_one_letter_code
_entity_poly.pdbx_strand_id
1 'polypeptide(L)'
;MNTPDDLLKLLGNNLRMLRRKNNLSQMAFAEKTEKSQTFINNIENGKKWISVETLSTFCRVLKVPPHEFFITEDIRNEKNALNILSKHKQFIEHIREMFAKYGEETE
;
A
#
# COMPACT_ATOMS: atom_id res chain seq x y z
N MET A 1 11.15 -7.90 -15.54
CA MET A 1 11.21 -6.85 -14.52
C MET A 1 12.22 -7.29 -13.48
N ASN A 2 13.53 -7.19 -13.78
CA ASN A 2 14.62 -7.70 -12.93
C ASN A 2 15.91 -6.88 -13.08
N THR A 3 15.86 -5.72 -13.74
CA THR A 3 17.02 -4.83 -13.84
C THR A 3 17.05 -3.87 -12.64
N PRO A 4 18.23 -3.30 -12.30
CA PRO A 4 18.31 -2.25 -11.29
C PRO A 4 17.34 -1.08 -11.55
N ASP A 5 17.16 -0.70 -12.81
CA ASP A 5 16.23 0.34 -13.25
C ASP A 5 14.76 -0.04 -13.00
N ASP A 6 14.40 -1.30 -13.24
CA ASP A 6 13.05 -1.81 -12.92
C ASP A 6 12.77 -1.70 -11.42
N LEU A 7 13.75 -2.06 -10.58
CA LEU A 7 13.61 -2.00 -9.13
C LEU A 7 13.54 -0.56 -8.61
N LEU A 8 14.30 0.37 -9.20
CA LEU A 8 14.21 1.79 -8.90
C LEU A 8 12.83 2.37 -9.23
N LYS A 9 12.27 2.00 -10.38
CA LYS A 9 10.91 2.40 -10.77
C LYS A 9 9.87 1.81 -9.82
N LEU A 10 10.00 0.54 -9.45
CA LEU A 10 9.12 -0.13 -8.49
C LEU A 10 9.12 0.58 -7.14
N LEU A 11 10.30 0.83 -6.57
CA LEU A 11 10.49 1.57 -5.33
C LEU A 11 9.84 2.97 -5.41
N GLY A 12 10.14 3.72 -6.48
CA GLY A 12 9.63 5.07 -6.68
C GLY A 12 8.12 5.15 -6.79
N ASN A 13 7.52 4.23 -7.54
CA ASN A 13 6.07 4.13 -7.71
C ASN A 13 5.38 3.77 -6.40
N ASN A 14 5.89 2.77 -5.67
CA ASN A 14 5.34 2.38 -4.39
C ASN A 14 5.47 3.50 -3.35
N LEU A 15 6.62 4.18 -3.27
CA LEU A 15 6.78 5.34 -2.38
C LEU A 15 5.73 6.42 -2.67
N ARG A 16 5.55 6.79 -3.94
CA ARG A 16 4.56 7.79 -4.36
C ARG A 16 3.15 7.38 -3.95
N MET A 17 2.78 6.12 -4.19
CA MET A 17 1.47 5.59 -3.82
C MET A 17 1.26 5.63 -2.30
N LEU A 18 2.21 5.10 -1.52
CA LEU A 18 2.14 5.05 -0.05
C LEU A 18 2.05 6.45 0.56
N ARG A 19 2.82 7.40 0.03
CA ARG A 19 2.76 8.81 0.43
C ARG A 19 1.38 9.42 0.17
N ARG A 20 0.81 9.19 -1.01
CA ARG A 20 -0.53 9.68 -1.37
C ARG A 20 -1.64 9.05 -0.52
N LYS A 21 -1.54 7.76 -0.19
CA LYS A 21 -2.46 7.09 0.75
C LYS A 21 -2.46 7.73 2.14
N ASN A 22 -1.35 8.34 2.54
CA ASN A 22 -1.21 9.12 3.78
C ASN A 22 -1.57 10.61 3.60
N ASN A 23 -2.11 11.03 2.44
CA ASN A 23 -2.45 12.42 2.12
C ASN A 23 -1.28 13.41 2.23
N LEU A 24 -0.06 12.95 1.98
CA LEU A 24 1.14 13.80 2.06
C LEU A 24 1.55 14.31 0.69
N SER A 25 1.88 15.60 0.56
CA SER A 25 2.61 16.13 -0.59
C SER A 25 4.09 15.70 -0.53
N GLN A 26 4.85 15.82 -1.63
CA GLN A 26 6.30 15.52 -1.59
C GLN A 26 7.02 16.40 -0.56
N MET A 27 6.64 17.68 -0.46
CA MET A 27 7.20 18.63 0.50
C MET A 27 6.86 18.22 1.94
N ALA A 28 5.59 17.92 2.23
CA ALA A 28 5.17 17.50 3.56
C ALA A 28 5.82 16.17 4.00
N PHE A 29 6.01 15.24 3.06
CA PHE A 29 6.72 13.99 3.35
C PHE A 29 8.22 14.21 3.56
N ALA A 30 8.84 15.08 2.78
CA ALA A 30 10.23 15.47 2.94
C ALA A 30 10.48 16.07 4.34
N GLU A 31 9.62 16.99 4.77
CA GLU A 31 9.64 17.57 6.13
C GLU A 31 9.53 16.50 7.22
N LYS A 32 8.54 15.61 7.13
CA LYS A 32 8.33 14.52 8.11
C LYS A 32 9.48 13.50 8.17
N THR A 33 10.31 13.43 7.14
CA THR A 33 11.42 12.48 7.04
C THR A 33 12.79 13.15 7.18
N GLU A 34 12.81 14.47 7.44
CA GLU A 34 14.02 15.28 7.50
C GLU A 34 14.88 15.12 6.23
N LYS A 35 14.22 15.16 5.07
CA LYS A 35 14.84 15.10 3.74
C LYS A 35 14.45 16.33 2.93
N SER A 36 15.12 16.53 1.79
CA SER A 36 14.74 17.55 0.82
C SER A 36 13.63 17.05 -0.10
N GLN A 37 12.78 17.96 -0.59
CA GLN A 37 11.77 17.62 -1.59
C GLN A 37 12.41 17.03 -2.85
N THR A 38 13.56 17.58 -3.29
CA THR A 38 14.33 17.06 -4.43
C THR A 38 14.77 15.61 -4.22
N PHE A 39 15.16 15.24 -3.01
CA PHE A 39 15.50 13.86 -2.69
C PHE A 39 14.29 12.93 -2.85
N ILE A 40 13.14 13.30 -2.31
CA ILE A 40 11.88 12.55 -2.50
C ILE A 40 11.53 12.44 -3.99
N ASN A 41 11.62 13.54 -4.74
CA ASN A 41 11.33 13.55 -6.17
C ASN A 41 12.28 12.65 -6.98
N ASN A 42 13.56 12.60 -6.63
CA ASN A 42 14.53 11.73 -7.29
C ASN A 42 14.21 10.25 -7.07
N ILE A 43 13.76 9.87 -5.87
CA ILE A 43 13.35 8.49 -5.58
C ILE A 43 12.08 8.13 -6.33
N GLU A 44 11.05 8.98 -6.26
CA GLU A 44 9.75 8.72 -6.93
C GLU A 44 9.85 8.65 -8.46
N ASN A 45 10.91 9.19 -9.04
CA ASN A 45 11.19 9.09 -10.48
C ASN A 45 12.26 8.05 -10.83
N GLY A 46 12.63 7.17 -9.88
CA GLY A 46 13.57 6.08 -10.11
C GLY A 46 15.01 6.53 -10.39
N LYS A 47 15.40 7.73 -9.95
CA LYS A 47 16.74 8.31 -10.20
C LYS A 47 17.74 8.01 -9.09
N LYS A 48 17.27 7.61 -7.90
CA LYS A 48 18.13 7.45 -6.73
C LYS A 48 17.66 6.32 -5.81
N TRP A 49 18.61 5.44 -5.46
CA TRP A 49 18.45 4.46 -4.40
C TRP A 49 18.48 5.11 -3.02
N ILE A 50 17.80 4.48 -2.07
CA ILE A 50 17.79 4.88 -0.67
C ILE A 50 18.63 3.93 0.17
N SER A 51 19.16 4.44 1.28
CA SER A 51 19.81 3.60 2.29
C SER A 51 18.77 2.85 3.13
N VAL A 52 19.22 1.85 3.89
CA VAL A 52 18.36 1.07 4.80
C VAL A 52 17.80 1.97 5.91
N GLU A 53 18.58 2.93 6.40
CA GLU A 53 18.16 3.90 7.42
C GLU A 53 17.05 4.82 6.88
N THR A 54 17.16 5.21 5.60
CA THR A 54 16.13 6.00 4.93
C THR A 54 14.85 5.17 4.75
N LEU A 55 14.97 3.92 4.31
CA LEU A 55 13.83 3.01 4.20
C LEU A 55 13.14 2.81 5.55
N SER A 56 13.90 2.60 6.63
CA SER A 56 13.37 2.47 8.00
C SER A 56 12.61 3.73 8.44
N THR A 57 13.18 4.90 8.16
CA THR A 57 12.51 6.20 8.40
C THR A 57 11.19 6.30 7.64
N PHE A 58 11.16 5.90 6.37
CA PHE A 58 9.94 5.92 5.56
C PHE A 58 8.90 4.94 6.08
N CYS A 59 9.29 3.73 6.47
CA CYS A 59 8.41 2.73 7.07
C CYS A 59 7.72 3.29 8.33
N ARG A 60 8.49 3.94 9.21
CA ARG A 60 7.98 4.56 10.44
C ARG A 60 6.99 5.68 10.15
N VAL A 61 7.33 6.60 9.23
CA VAL A 61 6.48 7.75 8.90
C VAL A 61 5.19 7.33 8.18
N LEU A 62 5.28 6.38 7.24
CA LEU A 62 4.15 5.90 6.45
C LEU A 62 3.36 4.77 7.13
N LYS A 63 3.84 4.28 8.27
CA LYS A 63 3.26 3.19 9.08
C LYS A 63 3.03 1.91 8.26
N VAL A 64 4.03 1.52 7.48
CA VAL A 64 3.99 0.30 6.65
C VAL A 64 5.25 -0.53 6.82
N PRO A 65 5.17 -1.87 6.64
CA PRO A 65 6.35 -2.73 6.60
C PRO A 65 7.19 -2.51 5.33
N PRO A 66 8.49 -2.85 5.34
CA PRO A 66 9.40 -2.55 4.23
C PRO A 66 9.05 -3.26 2.92
N HIS A 67 8.38 -4.40 2.97
CA HIS A 67 8.00 -5.14 1.75
C HIS A 67 7.00 -4.36 0.88
N GLU A 68 6.21 -3.43 1.44
CA GLU A 68 5.25 -2.61 0.67
C GLU A 68 5.93 -1.73 -0.39
N PHE A 69 7.22 -1.42 -0.23
CA PHE A 69 8.00 -0.65 -1.20
C PHE A 69 8.37 -1.44 -2.46
N PHE A 70 8.18 -2.77 -2.43
CA PHE A 70 8.60 -3.69 -3.49
C PHE A 70 7.48 -4.63 -3.94
N ILE A 71 6.21 -4.31 -3.63
CA ILE A 71 5.05 -5.03 -4.16
C ILE A 71 4.82 -4.59 -5.61
N THR A 72 4.69 -5.56 -6.52
CA THR A 72 4.33 -5.33 -7.92
C THR A 72 2.82 -5.17 -8.11
N GLU A 73 2.41 -4.58 -9.23
CA GLU A 73 0.99 -4.33 -9.52
C GLU A 73 0.15 -5.61 -9.63
N ASP A 74 0.71 -6.70 -10.16
CA ASP A 74 0.07 -8.02 -10.22
C ASP A 74 -0.26 -8.55 -8.82
N ILE A 75 0.71 -8.57 -7.90
CA ILE A 75 0.50 -8.96 -6.50
C ILE A 75 -0.52 -8.04 -5.82
N ARG A 76 -0.46 -6.73 -6.10
CA ARG A 76 -1.40 -5.76 -5.52
C ARG A 76 -2.83 -6.00 -5.99
N ASN A 77 -3.01 -6.27 -7.28
CA ASN A 77 -4.30 -6.59 -7.89
C ASN A 77 -4.88 -7.90 -7.35
N GLU A 78 -4.05 -8.93 -7.21
CA GLU A 78 -4.45 -10.19 -6.59
C GLU A 78 -4.92 -9.98 -5.14
N LYS A 79 -4.15 -9.26 -4.32
CA LYS A 79 -4.56 -8.90 -2.95
C LYS A 79 -5.88 -8.14 -2.93
N ASN A 80 -6.09 -7.20 -3.86
CA ASN A 80 -7.34 -6.45 -3.96
C ASN A 80 -8.52 -7.37 -4.30
N ALA A 81 -8.36 -8.29 -5.25
CA ALA A 81 -9.38 -9.27 -5.60
C ALA A 81 -9.72 -10.19 -4.42
N LEU A 82 -8.72 -10.71 -3.72
CA LEU A 82 -8.90 -11.53 -2.51
C LEU A 82 -9.64 -10.76 -1.41
N ASN A 83 -9.33 -9.48 -1.22
CA ASN A 83 -10.03 -8.64 -0.25
C ASN A 83 -11.51 -8.46 -0.59
N ILE A 84 -11.85 -8.25 -1.86
CA ILE A 84 -13.24 -8.14 -2.33
C ILE A 84 -13.99 -9.44 -2.08
N LEU A 85 -13.42 -10.57 -2.54
CA LEU A 85 -14.01 -11.90 -2.35
C LEU A 85 -14.23 -12.22 -0.87
N SER A 86 -13.27 -11.89 -0.01
CA SER A 86 -13.36 -12.09 1.43
C SER A 86 -14.51 -11.29 2.05
N LYS A 87 -14.67 -10.02 1.67
CA LYS A 87 -15.79 -9.17 2.14
C LYS A 87 -17.15 -9.72 1.71
N HIS A 88 -17.28 -10.14 0.44
CA HIS A 88 -18.52 -10.74 -0.05
C HIS A 88 -18.85 -12.04 0.68
N LYS A 89 -17.85 -12.89 0.93
CA LYS A 89 -18.03 -14.13 1.69
C LYS A 89 -18.56 -13.83 3.09
N GLN A 90 -17.94 -12.89 3.81
CA GLN A 90 -18.41 -12.47 5.14
C GLN A 90 -19.85 -11.95 5.12
N PHE A 91 -20.21 -11.15 4.12
CA PHE A 91 -21.57 -10.65 3.97
C PHE A 91 -22.60 -11.76 3.75
N ILE A 92 -22.29 -12.76 2.92
CA ILE A 92 -23.18 -13.91 2.66
C ILE A 92 -23.37 -14.73 3.93
N GLU A 93 -22.31 -14.99 4.71
CA GLU A 93 -22.46 -15.72 5.98
C GLU A 93 -23.37 -14.96 6.95
N HIS A 94 -23.23 -13.63 7.08
CA HIS A 94 -24.13 -12.84 7.91
C HIS A 94 -25.60 -12.92 7.45
N ILE A 95 -25.87 -12.93 6.15
CA ILE A 95 -27.24 -13.11 5.63
C ILE A 95 -27.79 -14.48 6.02
N ARG A 96 -26.99 -15.55 5.88
CA ARG A 96 -27.42 -16.91 6.26
C ARG A 96 -27.74 -17.00 7.75
N GLU A 97 -26.92 -16.38 8.60
CA GLU A 97 -27.15 -16.30 10.04
C GLU A 97 -28.44 -15.54 10.38
N MET A 98 -28.72 -14.43 9.69
CA MET A 98 -29.97 -13.69 9.86
C MET A 98 -31.20 -14.52 9.50
N PHE A 99 -31.17 -15.23 8.37
CA PHE A 99 -32.28 -16.11 7.98
C PHE A 99 -32.46 -17.28 8.93
N ALA A 100 -31.38 -17.89 9.44
CA ALA A 100 -31.48 -18.94 10.45
C ALA A 100 -32.10 -18.44 11.76
N LYS A 101 -31.88 -17.18 12.12
CA LYS A 101 -32.37 -16.58 13.38
C LYS A 101 -33.81 -16.08 13.30
N TYR A 102 -34.23 -15.56 12.15
CA TYR A 102 -35.51 -14.86 11.98
C TYR A 102 -36.44 -15.49 10.93
N GLY A 103 -35.99 -16.55 10.26
CA GLY A 103 -36.73 -17.21 9.17
C GLY A 103 -37.72 -18.30 9.62
N GLU A 104 -37.91 -18.53 10.92
CA GLU A 104 -38.87 -19.52 11.44
C GLU A 104 -40.29 -18.95 11.71
N GLU A 105 -40.56 -17.66 11.46
CA GLU A 105 -41.87 -17.03 11.76
C GLU A 105 -42.88 -17.01 10.59
N THR A 106 -42.82 -17.95 9.64
CA THR A 106 -43.88 -18.08 8.61
C THR A 106 -44.49 -19.47 8.64
N GLU A 107 -45.50 -19.64 9.50
CA GLU A 107 -46.62 -20.58 9.31
C GLU A 107 -47.74 -19.90 8.51
#